data_AF-A0A8K9UKN6-F1
#
_entry.id   AF-A0A8K9UKN6-F1
#
_cell.length_a   1.000
_cell.length_b   1.000
_cell.length_c   1.000
_cell.angle_alpha   90.00
_cell.angle_beta   90.00
_cell.angle_gamma   90.00
#
_symmetry.space_group_name_H-M   'P 1'
#
loop_
_entity.id
_entity.type
_entity.pdbx_description
1 polymer ?
#
loop_
_entity_poly.entity_id
_entity_poly.type
_entity_poly.pdbx_seq_one_letter_code
_entity_poly.pdbx_strand_id
1 'polypeptide(L)'
;MFYSNLRNGGTILCYVLCLRPGVSLSKSVYQSPSTSLVKPNASVTLNCSHTIPSYDTVLWYKRSVEDTALNLIAYIYYKTPTVEPSYKGYFDVKGDGENDAFLHILKPRQAEDSGEYFCAVSLHSGTET
;
A
#
# COMPACT_ATOMS: atom_id res chain seq x y z
N MET A 1 -7.61 -35.70 -5.06
CA MET A 1 -7.93 -36.89 -5.87
C MET A 1 -9.19 -36.59 -6.67
N PHE A 2 -9.05 -36.20 -7.93
CA PHE A 2 -9.96 -36.51 -9.05
C PHE A 2 -9.12 -36.39 -10.33
N TYR A 3 -9.20 -37.42 -11.17
CA TYR A 3 -8.39 -37.58 -12.37
C TYR A 3 -8.90 -36.67 -13.51
N SER A 4 -7.98 -36.16 -14.33
CA SER A 4 -8.29 -35.66 -15.67
C SER A 4 -7.62 -36.54 -16.71
N ASN A 5 -8.43 -37.30 -17.47
CA ASN A 5 -8.06 -37.89 -18.75
C ASN A 5 -9.07 -37.44 -19.79
N LEU A 6 -8.72 -36.46 -20.63
CA LEU A 6 -9.37 -36.20 -21.93
C LEU A 6 -8.32 -35.60 -22.90
N ARG A 7 -7.72 -36.50 -23.68
CA ARG A 7 -7.56 -36.51 -25.14
C ARG A 7 -7.39 -35.17 -25.90
N ASN A 8 -6.19 -35.03 -26.49
CA ASN A 8 -5.77 -34.27 -27.68
C ASN A 8 -6.80 -33.38 -28.41
N GLY A 9 -6.47 -32.09 -28.52
CA GLY A 9 -7.02 -31.16 -29.51
C GLY A 9 -6.72 -29.73 -29.11
N GLY A 10 -5.83 -29.04 -29.84
CA GLY A 10 -5.22 -27.78 -29.44
C GLY A 10 -6.22 -26.66 -29.11
N THR A 11 -6.06 -26.07 -27.93
CA THR A 11 -6.48 -24.71 -27.60
C THR A 11 -5.52 -24.25 -26.50
N ILE A 12 -4.76 -23.19 -26.75
CA ILE A 12 -3.97 -22.54 -25.71
C ILE A 12 -4.98 -22.01 -24.68
N LEU A 13 -5.13 -22.71 -23.57
CA LEU A 13 -5.89 -22.23 -22.44
C LEU A 13 -5.06 -21.11 -21.79
N CYS A 14 -5.31 -19.87 -22.22
CA CYS A 14 -4.81 -18.70 -21.51
C CYS A 14 -5.61 -18.62 -20.21
N TYR A 15 -5.07 -19.21 -19.14
CA TYR A 15 -5.56 -18.97 -17.79
C TYR A 15 -5.20 -17.52 -17.44
N VAL A 16 -6.06 -16.58 -17.84
CA VAL A 16 -6.06 -15.26 -17.20
C VAL A 16 -6.57 -15.50 -15.79
N LEU A 17 -5.63 -15.68 -14.86
CA LEU A 17 -5.91 -15.58 -13.44
C LEU A 17 -6.32 -14.13 -13.19
N CYS A 18 -7.61 -13.85 -13.28
CA CYS A 18 -8.21 -12.66 -12.71
C CYS A 18 -8.11 -12.83 -11.19
N LEU A 19 -6.95 -12.46 -10.63
CA LEU A 19 -6.82 -12.29 -9.19
C LEU A 19 -7.84 -11.22 -8.78
N ARG A 20 -8.60 -11.58 -7.75
CA ARG A 20 -9.85 -10.96 -7.31
C ARG A 20 -9.73 -9.43 -7.30
N PRO A 21 -10.79 -8.67 -7.64
CA PRO A 21 -10.83 -7.26 -7.32
C PRO A 21 -10.67 -7.15 -5.79
N GLY A 22 -9.49 -6.71 -5.37
CA GLY A 22 -9.20 -6.35 -4.00
C GLY A 22 -9.98 -5.08 -3.68
N VAL A 23 -11.27 -5.24 -3.39
CA VAL A 23 -12.10 -4.17 -2.86
C VAL A 23 -11.74 -4.04 -1.39
N SER A 24 -10.82 -3.12 -1.06
CA SER A 24 -10.81 -2.51 0.27
C SER A 24 -11.85 -1.40 0.27
N LEU A 25 -13.11 -1.73 0.56
CA LEU A 25 -14.16 -0.73 0.74
C LEU A 25 -14.36 -0.48 2.24
N SER A 26 -13.39 0.16 2.87
CA SER A 26 -13.80 1.18 3.82
C SER A 26 -14.29 2.34 2.97
N LYS A 27 -15.60 2.64 2.96
CA LYS A 27 -16.13 3.82 2.26
C LYS A 27 -15.42 5.12 2.69
N SER A 28 -14.78 5.08 3.85
CA SER A 28 -14.17 6.22 4.52
C SER A 28 -12.65 6.30 4.35
N VAL A 29 -12.00 5.38 3.63
CA VAL A 29 -10.56 5.45 3.32
C VAL A 29 -10.36 5.28 1.83
N TYR A 30 -9.67 6.23 1.21
CA TYR A 30 -9.39 6.25 -0.22
C TYR A 30 -7.89 6.33 -0.46
N GLN A 31 -7.37 5.40 -1.26
CA GLN A 31 -5.97 5.35 -1.67
C GLN A 31 -5.84 5.48 -3.18
N SER A 32 -4.87 6.27 -3.65
CA SER A 32 -4.58 6.43 -5.07
C SER A 32 -3.08 6.64 -5.33
N PRO A 33 -2.59 6.32 -6.53
CA PRO A 33 -3.22 5.45 -7.53
C PRO A 33 -3.30 3.98 -7.05
N SER A 34 -4.26 3.21 -7.58
CA SER A 34 -4.41 1.78 -7.24
C SER A 34 -3.33 0.88 -7.84
N THR A 35 -2.68 1.34 -8.91
CA THR A 35 -1.60 0.64 -9.59
C THR A 35 -0.69 1.66 -10.25
N SER A 36 0.63 1.46 -10.14
CA SER A 36 1.62 2.33 -10.79
C SER A 36 2.72 1.49 -11.41
N LEU A 37 3.01 1.74 -12.69
CA LEU A 37 4.19 1.26 -13.38
C LEU A 37 5.18 2.41 -13.48
N VAL A 38 6.32 2.29 -12.81
CA VAL A 38 7.23 3.42 -12.60
C VAL A 38 8.59 3.07 -13.16
N LYS A 39 9.18 4.01 -13.89
CA LYS A 39 10.57 3.88 -14.34
C LYS A 39 11.51 3.96 -13.13
N PRO A 40 12.62 3.19 -13.13
CA PRO A 40 13.63 3.34 -12.09
C PRO A 40 14.05 4.80 -11.93
N ASN A 41 14.30 5.24 -10.69
CA ASN A 41 14.70 6.61 -10.33
C ASN A 41 13.65 7.71 -10.56
N ALA A 42 12.43 7.41 -11.01
CA ALA A 42 11.34 8.37 -11.02
C ALA A 42 10.60 8.32 -9.69
N SER A 43 10.47 9.45 -9.00
CA SER A 43 9.76 9.49 -7.72
C SER A 43 8.28 9.15 -7.88
N VAL A 44 7.72 8.44 -6.91
CA VAL A 44 6.31 8.05 -6.88
C VAL A 44 5.65 8.69 -5.68
N THR A 45 4.44 9.20 -5.85
CA THR A 45 3.61 9.66 -4.74
C THR A 45 2.35 8.81 -4.68
N LEU A 46 2.13 8.19 -3.53
CA LEU A 46 0.86 7.57 -3.18
C LEU A 46 0.10 8.51 -2.25
N ASN A 47 -1.20 8.64 -2.45
CA ASN A 47 -2.11 9.40 -1.61
C ASN A 47 -3.02 8.45 -0.84
N CYS A 48 -3.25 8.73 0.43
CA CYS A 48 -4.27 8.13 1.27
C CYS A 48 -5.07 9.24 1.93
N SER A 49 -6.38 9.17 1.84
CA SER A 49 -7.30 10.13 2.44
C SER A 49 -8.37 9.39 3.23
N HIS A 50 -8.90 10.00 4.28
CA HIS A 50 -10.03 9.43 5.00
C HIS A 50 -11.02 10.47 5.49
N THR A 51 -12.24 10.02 5.77
CA THR A 51 -13.33 10.84 6.31
C THR A 51 -13.84 10.30 7.65
N ILE A 52 -13.04 9.47 8.33
CA ILE A 52 -13.39 8.89 9.63
C ILE A 52 -13.20 9.95 10.72
N PRO A 53 -14.25 10.35 11.44
CA PRO A 53 -14.12 11.31 12.53
C PRO A 53 -13.17 10.81 13.63
N SER A 54 -12.45 11.74 14.25
CA SER A 54 -11.50 11.50 15.35
C SER A 54 -10.26 10.68 15.01
N TYR A 55 -10.11 10.19 13.78
CA TYR A 55 -8.88 9.52 13.38
C TYR A 55 -7.86 10.61 13.04
N ASP A 56 -6.67 10.48 13.59
CA ASP A 56 -5.63 11.50 13.56
C ASP A 56 -4.29 10.95 13.06
N THR A 57 -4.28 9.69 12.65
CA THR A 57 -3.09 8.98 12.20
C THR A 57 -3.34 8.25 10.89
N VAL A 58 -2.46 8.48 9.91
CA VAL A 58 -2.36 7.65 8.71
C VAL A 58 -1.03 6.88 8.74
N LEU A 59 -1.11 5.58 8.50
CA LEU A 59 0.03 4.65 8.46
C LEU A 59 0.22 4.10 7.06
N TRP A 60 1.47 3.88 6.67
CA TRP A 60 1.86 3.30 5.39
C TRP A 60 2.63 2.01 5.60
N TYR A 61 2.12 0.94 5.01
CA TYR A 61 2.71 -0.38 5.01
C TYR A 61 3.15 -0.80 3.61
N LYS A 62 4.16 -1.66 3.56
CA LYS A 62 4.58 -2.35 2.34
C LYS A 62 4.63 -3.84 2.55
N ARG A 63 4.14 -4.56 1.54
CA ARG A 63 4.34 -5.99 1.35
C ARG A 63 5.23 -6.17 0.13
N SER A 64 6.45 -6.64 0.36
CA SER A 64 7.39 -6.95 -0.72
C SER A 64 6.91 -8.18 -1.51
N VAL A 65 7.36 -8.33 -2.75
CA VAL A 65 6.95 -9.48 -3.60
C VAL A 65 7.33 -10.83 -3.00
N GLU A 66 8.45 -10.88 -2.26
CA GLU A 66 8.99 -12.10 -1.64
C GLU A 66 8.46 -12.34 -0.21
N ASP A 67 7.73 -11.38 0.35
CA ASP A 67 7.27 -11.41 1.74
C ASP A 67 5.73 -11.44 1.81
N THR A 68 5.21 -12.09 2.84
CA THR A 68 3.78 -12.09 3.16
C THR A 68 3.42 -11.07 4.24
N ALA A 69 4.40 -10.62 5.01
CA ALA A 69 4.20 -9.67 6.10
C ALA A 69 4.03 -8.22 5.59
N LEU A 70 3.22 -7.45 6.33
CA LEU A 70 3.11 -6.01 6.17
C LEU A 70 4.15 -5.33 7.06
N ASN A 71 5.07 -4.61 6.44
CA ASN A 71 6.10 -3.85 7.14
C ASN A 71 5.69 -2.38 7.20
N LEU A 72 5.68 -1.79 8.41
CA LEU A 72 5.44 -0.35 8.58
C LEU A 72 6.64 0.41 8.00
N ILE A 73 6.36 1.38 7.13
CA ILE A 73 7.37 2.23 6.50
C ILE A 73 7.41 3.60 7.16
N ALA A 74 6.23 4.17 7.34
CA ALA A 74 6.05 5.53 7.82
C ALA A 74 4.63 5.71 8.35
N TYR A 75 4.45 6.72 9.19
CA TYR A 75 3.14 7.20 9.62
C TYR A 75 3.18 8.70 9.82
N ILE A 76 2.02 9.33 9.86
CA ILE A 76 1.87 10.73 10.20
C ILE A 76 0.77 10.85 11.26
N TYR A 77 1.11 11.45 12.40
CA TYR A 77 0.19 11.75 13.49
C TYR A 77 -0.09 13.26 13.49
N TYR A 78 -1.34 13.66 13.26
CA TYR A 78 -1.71 15.01 12.85
C TYR A 78 -0.78 15.50 11.72
N LYS A 79 0.11 16.44 12.01
CA LYS A 79 1.07 17.01 11.05
C LYS A 79 2.51 16.61 11.35
N THR A 80 2.70 15.55 12.14
CA THR A 80 4.00 15.07 12.61
C THR A 80 4.37 13.79 11.87
N PRO A 81 5.19 13.87 10.81
CA PRO A 81 5.60 12.71 10.04
C PRO A 81 6.71 11.93 10.74
N THR A 82 6.63 10.60 10.69
CA THR A 82 7.66 9.68 11.15
C THR A 82 7.93 8.62 10.08
N VAL A 83 9.21 8.44 9.75
CA VAL A 83 9.67 7.36 8.86
C VAL A 83 10.48 6.38 9.69
N GLU A 84 10.16 5.09 9.57
CA GLU A 84 10.85 4.01 10.26
C GLU A 84 12.34 3.98 9.89
N PRO A 85 13.26 3.66 10.83
CA PRO A 85 14.70 3.81 10.62
C PRO A 85 15.24 3.14 9.35
N SER A 86 14.75 1.94 9.04
CA SER A 86 15.17 1.14 7.87
C SER A 86 14.76 1.74 6.52
N TYR A 87 13.84 2.72 6.53
CA TYR A 87 13.25 3.32 5.33
C TYR A 87 13.66 4.78 5.12
N LYS A 88 14.41 5.38 6.06
CA LYS A 88 14.90 6.75 5.96
C LYS A 88 15.77 6.95 4.72
N GLY A 89 15.55 8.07 4.01
CA GLY A 89 16.27 8.44 2.79
C GLY A 89 15.74 7.79 1.50
N TYR A 90 14.86 6.79 1.62
CA TYR A 90 14.16 6.17 0.48
C TYR A 90 12.69 6.57 0.43
N PHE A 91 12.09 6.77 1.61
CA PHE A 91 10.69 7.16 1.77
C PHE A 91 10.57 8.47 2.54
N ASP A 92 9.52 9.22 2.23
CA ASP A 92 9.10 10.41 2.97
C ASP A 92 7.57 10.42 3.07
N VAL A 93 7.03 11.00 4.14
CA VAL A 93 5.58 11.11 4.36
C VAL A 93 5.21 12.55 4.68
N LYS A 94 4.14 13.03 4.05
CA LYS A 94 3.64 14.41 4.21
C LYS A 94 2.13 14.41 4.32
N GLY A 95 1.56 15.52 4.77
CA GLY A 95 0.12 15.74 4.79
C GLY A 95 -0.40 15.92 6.21
N ASP A 96 -1.60 15.40 6.43
CA ASP A 96 -2.36 15.52 7.65
C ASP A 96 -3.04 14.18 7.97
N GLY A 97 -2.72 13.61 9.13
CA GLY A 97 -3.26 12.36 9.63
C GLY A 97 -4.76 12.40 9.92
N GLU A 98 -5.39 13.58 9.90
CA GLU A 98 -6.85 13.73 9.99
C GLU A 98 -7.56 13.75 8.63
N ASN A 99 -6.83 13.96 7.53
CA ASN A 99 -7.40 14.23 6.21
C ASN A 99 -6.68 13.43 5.11
N ASP A 100 -5.59 13.97 4.58
CA ASP A 100 -4.85 13.47 3.42
C ASP A 100 -3.37 13.30 3.77
N ALA A 101 -2.83 12.11 3.55
CA ALA A 101 -1.43 11.80 3.74
C ALA A 101 -0.82 11.18 2.47
N PHE A 102 0.42 11.58 2.19
CA PHE A 102 1.13 11.26 0.97
C PHE A 102 2.43 10.53 1.28
N LEU A 103 2.58 9.31 0.77
CA LEU A 103 3.84 8.58 0.79
C LEU A 103 4.63 8.88 -0.49
N HIS A 104 5.84 9.40 -0.31
CA HIS A 104 6.77 9.69 -1.39
C HIS A 104 7.85 8.61 -1.42
N ILE A 105 7.97 7.91 -2.55
CA ILE A 105 9.04 6.96 -2.84
C ILE A 105 10.09 7.72 -3.65
N LEU A 106 11.20 8.09 -3.01
CA LEU A 106 12.14 9.09 -3.54
C LEU A 106 13.07 8.52 -4.62
N LYS A 107 13.57 7.30 -4.41
CA LYS A 107 14.50 6.61 -5.32
C LYS A 107 14.10 5.15 -5.44
N PRO A 108 13.06 4.82 -6.23
CA PRO A 108 12.57 3.45 -6.31
C PRO A 108 13.67 2.54 -6.86
N ARG A 109 14.09 1.59 -6.03
CA ARG A 109 14.99 0.50 -6.41
C ARG A 109 14.12 -0.65 -6.90
N GLN A 110 14.38 -1.13 -8.11
CA GLN A 110 13.44 -1.99 -8.84
C GLN A 110 12.91 -3.16 -7.99
N ALA A 111 13.77 -4.06 -7.54
CA ALA A 111 13.31 -5.25 -6.82
C ALA A 111 12.90 -4.90 -5.39
N GLU A 112 13.70 -4.07 -4.72
CA GLU A 112 13.55 -3.81 -3.29
C GLU A 112 12.30 -3.02 -3.00
N ASP A 113 11.95 -2.03 -3.82
CA ASP A 113 10.80 -1.13 -3.64
C ASP A 113 9.59 -1.51 -4.51
N SER A 114 9.67 -2.63 -5.25
CA SER A 114 8.48 -3.24 -5.85
C SER A 114 7.69 -4.03 -4.80
N GLY A 115 6.39 -3.89 -4.85
CA GLY A 115 5.49 -4.57 -3.94
C GLY A 115 4.14 -3.88 -3.87
N GLU A 116 3.34 -4.28 -2.90
CA GLU A 116 2.06 -3.66 -2.63
C GLU A 116 2.19 -2.70 -1.45
N TYR A 117 1.56 -1.54 -1.59
CA TYR A 117 1.57 -0.49 -0.60
C TYR A 117 0.15 -0.29 -0.09
N PHE A 118 0.00 -0.29 1.23
CA PHE A 118 -1.29 -0.21 1.90
C PHE A 118 -1.28 0.93 2.90
N CYS A 119 -2.29 1.78 2.85
CA CYS A 119 -2.55 2.72 3.92
C CYS A 119 -3.57 2.17 4.91
N ALA A 120 -3.39 2.56 6.17
CA ALA A 120 -4.35 2.35 7.24
C ALA A 120 -4.51 3.65 8.02
N VAL A 121 -5.62 3.78 8.74
CA VAL A 121 -5.93 4.96 9.53
C VAL A 121 -6.32 4.55 10.94
N SER A 122 -5.95 5.34 11.93
CA SER A 122 -6.26 5.10 13.34
C SER A 122 -6.48 6.38 14.12
N LEU A 123 -7.25 6.29 15.19
CA LEU A 123 -7.17 7.22 16.32
C LEU A 123 -5.96 6.81 17.17
N HIS A 124 -4.99 7.70 17.34
CA HIS A 124 -3.90 7.51 18.29
C HIS A 124 -4.45 7.79 19.68
N SER A 125 -4.69 6.75 20.47
CA SER A 125 -5.24 6.88 21.82
C SER A 125 -4.29 7.71 22.71
N GLY A 126 -4.48 9.02 22.76
CA GLY A 126 -3.98 9.87 23.82
C GLY A 126 -4.90 9.71 25.02
N THR A 127 -4.50 8.87 25.98
CA THR A 127 -5.02 8.74 27.36
C THR A 127 -6.52 8.98 27.56
N GLU A 128 -7.25 7.93 27.92
CA GLU A 128 -8.52 8.07 28.64
C GLU A 128 -8.32 9.04 29.82
N THR A 129 -9.02 10.18 29.77
CA THR A 129 -9.16 11.11 30.90
C THR A 129 -9.98 10.51 32.02
#